data_AF-A0A1W9KSK2-F1
#
_entry.id   AF-A0A1W9KSK2-F1
#
_cell.length_a   1.000
_cell.length_b   1.000
_cell.length_c   1.000
_cell.angle_alpha   90.00
_cell.angle_beta   90.00
_cell.angle_gamma   90.00
#
_symmetry.space_group_name_H-M   'P 1'
#
loop_
_entity.id
_entity.type
_entity.pdbx_description
1 polymer ?
#
loop_
_entity_poly.entity_id
_entity_poly.type
_entity_poly.pdbx_seq_one_letter_code
_entity_poly.pdbx_strand_id
1 'polypeptide(L)'
;MLVALLLGACMGLGLWLGWQFLRRISSNPLHIGFHLLLGLAGMEAVVMLMRGAPDGATVSAGQFGKAAALVLALAVITGFATSVVARRWSRQTGGTVLAAHTVLGSVGFVMFLAWAFSL
;
A
#
# COMPACT_ATOMS: atom_id res chain seq x y z
N MET A 1 4.14 -3.22 -16.15
CA MET A 1 2.79 -3.80 -16.09
C MET A 1 2.51 -4.56 -14.79
N LEU A 2 3.31 -5.58 -14.44
CA LEU A 2 3.07 -6.43 -13.25
C LEU A 2 2.99 -5.65 -11.92
N VAL A 3 3.93 -4.73 -11.66
CA VAL A 3 3.96 -3.91 -10.43
C VAL A 3 2.67 -3.11 -10.25
N ALA A 4 2.16 -2.53 -11.36
CA ALA A 4 0.92 -1.77 -11.35
C ALA A 4 -0.30 -2.65 -11.09
N LEU A 5 -0.33 -3.88 -11.61
CA LEU A 5 -1.41 -4.84 -11.32
C LEU A 5 -1.39 -5.28 -9.85
N LEU A 6 -0.21 -5.56 -9.29
CA LEU A 6 -0.06 -5.93 -7.88
C LEU A 6 -0.52 -4.81 -6.94
N LEU A 7 -0.01 -3.60 -7.13
CA LEU A 7 -0.40 -2.45 -6.31
C LEU A 7 -1.86 -2.05 -6.57
N GLY A 8 -2.36 -2.18 -7.79
CA GLY A 8 -3.76 -1.93 -8.13
C GLY A 8 -4.71 -2.92 -7.45
N ALA A 9 -4.37 -4.22 -7.45
CA ALA A 9 -5.12 -5.23 -6.72
C ALA A 9 -5.08 -4.99 -5.21
N CYS A 10 -3.91 -4.62 -4.67
CA CYS A 10 -3.75 -4.25 -3.27
C CYS A 10 -4.63 -3.05 -2.90
N MET A 11 -4.62 -1.99 -3.72
CA MET A 11 -5.44 -0.78 -3.55
C MET A 11 -6.93 -1.13 -3.62
N GLY A 12 -7.37 -1.90 -4.62
CA GLY A 12 -8.76 -2.32 -4.76
C GLY A 12 -9.26 -3.08 -3.54
N LEU A 13 -8.45 -4.02 -3.05
CA LEU A 13 -8.76 -4.77 -1.82
C LEU A 13 -8.79 -3.85 -0.59
N GLY A 14 -7.86 -2.91 -0.47
CA GLY A 14 -7.81 -1.92 0.62
C GLY A 14 -9.04 -1.01 0.64
N LEU A 15 -9.48 -0.51 -0.53
CA LEU A 15 -10.70 0.28 -0.66
C LEU A 15 -11.95 -0.53 -0.27
N TRP A 16 -12.02 -1.79 -0.69
CA TRP A 16 -13.12 -2.67 -0.32
C TRP A 16 -13.17 -2.98 1.18
N LEU A 17 -12.01 -3.19 1.82
CA LEU A 17 -11.91 -3.33 3.27
C LEU A 17 -12.31 -2.03 3.99
N GLY A 18 -11.84 -0.88 3.52
CA GLY A 18 -12.23 0.44 4.02
C GLY A 18 -13.74 0.68 3.91
N TRP A 19 -14.35 0.29 2.79
CA TRP A 19 -15.80 0.35 2.60
C TRP A 19 -16.56 -0.51 3.60
N GLN A 20 -16.12 -1.76 3.83
CA GLN A 20 -16.72 -2.60 4.87
C GLN A 20 -16.58 -2.00 6.27
N PHE A 21 -15.43 -1.41 6.58
CA PHE A 21 -15.21 -0.70 7.83
C PHE A 21 -16.21 0.45 8.02
N LEU A 22 -16.44 1.27 6.97
CA LEU A 22 -17.44 2.34 6.99
C LEU A 22 -18.87 1.81 7.20
N ARG A 23 -19.18 0.64 6.63
CA ARG A 23 -20.46 -0.05 6.83
C ARG A 23 -20.56 -0.82 8.16
N ARG A 24 -19.51 -0.77 9.00
CA ARG A 24 -19.41 -1.52 10.27
C ARG A 24 -19.56 -3.04 10.09
N ILE A 25 -19.17 -3.55 8.93
CA ILE A 25 -19.15 -4.98 8.61
C ILE A 25 -17.77 -5.52 9.00
N SER A 26 -17.73 -6.62 9.77
CA SER A 26 -16.47 -7.26 10.13
C SER A 26 -15.80 -7.86 8.90
N SER A 27 -14.58 -7.42 8.60
CA SER A 27 -13.78 -8.01 7.52
C SER A 27 -13.22 -9.38 7.94
N ASN A 28 -13.23 -10.34 7.01
CA ASN A 28 -12.58 -11.63 7.22
C ASN A 28 -11.04 -11.44 7.39
N PRO A 29 -10.42 -12.03 8.43
CA PRO A 29 -8.97 -11.96 8.64
C PRO A 29 -8.13 -12.38 7.43
N LEU A 30 -8.62 -13.32 6.61
CA LEU A 30 -7.94 -13.74 5.39
C LEU A 30 -7.78 -12.60 4.38
N HIS A 31 -8.80 -11.76 4.20
CA HIS A 31 -8.73 -10.61 3.29
C HIS A 31 -7.73 -9.56 3.78
N ILE A 32 -7.65 -9.35 5.09
CA ILE A 32 -6.65 -8.47 5.71
C ILE A 32 -5.23 -9.04 5.47
N GLY A 33 -5.07 -10.36 5.65
CA GLY A 33 -3.81 -11.05 5.37
C GLY A 33 -3.39 -10.93 3.90
N PHE A 34 -4.31 -11.17 2.96
CA PHE A 34 -4.05 -11.00 1.52
C PHE A 34 -3.68 -9.55 1.17
N HIS A 35 -4.36 -8.56 1.75
CA HIS A 35 -4.02 -7.16 1.54
C HIS A 35 -2.59 -6.85 2.00
N LEU A 36 -2.19 -7.37 3.17
CA LEU A 36 -0.85 -7.18 3.70
C LEU A 36 0.23 -7.85 2.83
N LEU A 37 -0.02 -9.08 2.37
CA LEU A 37 0.89 -9.81 1.47
C LEU A 37 1.01 -9.12 0.11
N LEU A 38 -0.09 -8.67 -0.49
CA LEU A 38 -0.08 -7.91 -1.74
C LEU A 38 0.66 -6.58 -1.58
N GLY A 39 0.48 -5.90 -0.44
CA GLY A 39 1.20 -4.66 -0.14
C GLY A 39 2.72 -4.87 -0.02
N LEU A 40 3.15 -5.92 0.67
CA LEU A 40 4.57 -6.30 0.80
C LEU A 40 5.16 -6.69 -0.56
N ALA A 41 4.50 -7.57 -1.30
CA ALA A 41 4.95 -8.00 -2.63
C ALA A 41 5.00 -6.83 -3.62
N GLY A 42 4.01 -5.94 -3.59
CA GLY A 42 3.99 -4.73 -4.40
C GLY A 42 5.14 -3.79 -4.05
N MET A 43 5.43 -3.60 -2.75
CA MET A 43 6.56 -2.78 -2.29
C MET A 43 7.91 -3.36 -2.71
N GLU A 44 8.10 -4.68 -2.56
CA GLU A 44 9.29 -5.38 -3.03
C GLU A 44 9.48 -5.18 -4.55
N ALA A 45 8.40 -5.35 -5.33
CA ALA A 45 8.43 -5.16 -6.77
C ALA A 45 8.75 -3.71 -7.18
N VAL A 46 8.28 -2.69 -6.43
CA VAL A 46 8.68 -1.29 -6.63
C VAL A 46 10.18 -1.11 -6.39
N VAL A 47 10.72 -1.66 -5.30
CA VAL A 47 12.15 -1.57 -4.99
C VAL A 47 12.99 -2.25 -6.06
N MET A 48 12.55 -3.40 -6.57
CA MET A 48 13.20 -4.08 -7.69
C MET A 48 13.17 -3.22 -8.94
N LEU A 49 12.02 -2.64 -9.30
CA LEU A 49 11.88 -1.76 -10.47
C LEU A 49 12.80 -0.54 -10.39
N MET A 50 12.99 0.04 -9.20
CA MET A 50 13.91 1.16 -8.98
C MET A 50 15.39 0.78 -9.14
N ARG A 51 15.75 -0.51 -9.11
CA ARG A 51 17.12 -1.00 -9.35
C ARG A 51 17.39 -1.32 -10.82
N GLY A 52 16.35 -1.32 -11.66
CA GLY A 52 16.43 -1.67 -13.08
C GLY A 52 15.17 -2.41 -13.52
N ALA A 53 14.79 -2.25 -14.77
CA ALA A 53 13.70 -3.01 -15.34
C ALA A 53 14.13 -4.48 -15.57
N PRO A 54 13.18 -5.43 -15.63
CA PRO A 54 13.47 -6.84 -15.86
C PRO A 54 14.18 -7.13 -17.19
N ASP A 55 14.07 -6.23 -18.16
CA ASP A 55 14.75 -6.28 -19.46
C ASP A 55 16.17 -5.68 -19.42
N GLY A 56 16.63 -5.24 -18.25
CA GLY A 56 17.94 -4.61 -18.05
C GLY A 56 17.96 -3.10 -18.31
N ALA A 57 16.83 -2.48 -18.67
CA ALA A 57 16.79 -1.03 -18.87
C ALA A 57 16.98 -0.27 -17.54
N THR A 58 17.78 0.79 -17.57
CA THR A 58 17.96 1.67 -16.41
C THR A 58 16.72 2.54 -16.24
N VAL A 59 15.92 2.24 -15.22
CA VAL A 59 14.75 3.04 -14.85
C VAL A 59 15.16 4.04 -13.79
N SER A 60 15.24 5.32 -14.17
CA SER A 60 15.48 6.37 -13.17
C SER A 60 14.24 6.53 -12.28
N ALA A 61 14.41 6.28 -10.98
CA ALA A 61 13.34 6.51 -10.02
C ALA A 61 12.94 8.00 -9.90
N GLY A 62 13.84 8.93 -10.28
CA GLY A 62 13.60 10.37 -10.10
C GLY A 62 13.23 10.75 -8.65
N GLN A 63 12.62 11.92 -8.48
CA GLN A 63 12.06 12.32 -7.18
C GLN A 63 10.73 11.63 -6.89
N PHE A 64 9.87 11.46 -7.91
CA PHE A 64 8.55 10.85 -7.75
C PHE A 64 8.59 9.38 -7.35
N GLY A 65 9.45 8.55 -7.97
CA GLY A 65 9.59 7.14 -7.62
C GLY A 65 10.14 6.94 -6.21
N LYS A 66 11.12 7.75 -5.78
CA LYS A 66 11.65 7.73 -4.41
C LYS A 66 10.59 8.14 -3.38
N ALA A 67 9.83 9.20 -3.67
CA ALA A 67 8.76 9.65 -2.80
C ALA A 67 7.62 8.62 -2.72
N ALA A 68 7.22 8.03 -3.84
CA ALA A 68 6.23 6.95 -3.88
C ALA A 68 6.68 5.76 -3.03
N ALA A 69 7.92 5.30 -3.19
CA ALA A 69 8.47 4.19 -2.40
C ALA A 69 8.48 4.49 -0.89
N LEU A 70 8.89 5.71 -0.49
CA LEU A 70 8.88 6.11 0.92
C LEU A 70 7.45 6.12 1.49
N VAL A 71 6.50 6.73 0.78
CA VAL A 71 5.11 6.83 1.26
C VAL A 71 4.44 5.45 1.30
N LEU A 72 4.71 4.58 0.32
CA LEU A 72 4.23 3.19 0.33
C LEU A 72 4.86 2.38 1.48
N ALA A 73 6.14 2.58 1.79
CA ALA A 73 6.77 1.95 2.95
C ALA A 73 6.08 2.38 4.27
N LEU A 74 5.80 3.68 4.42
CA LEU A 74 5.04 4.20 5.57
C LEU A 74 3.62 3.63 5.61
N ALA A 75 2.97 3.44 4.46
CA ALA A 75 1.68 2.78 4.37
C ALA A 75 1.76 1.32 4.88
N VAL A 76 2.77 0.54 4.49
CA VAL A 76 2.96 -0.83 4.98
C VAL A 76 3.16 -0.86 6.50
N ILE A 77 4.00 0.03 7.03
CA ILE A 77 4.27 0.12 8.48
C ILE A 77 2.98 0.46 9.25
N THR A 78 2.24 1.48 8.80
CA THR A 78 1.00 1.90 9.46
C THR A 78 -0.13 0.88 9.31
N GLY A 79 -0.18 0.14 8.19
CA GLY A 79 -1.13 -0.96 7.98
C GLY A 79 -0.88 -2.12 8.95
N PHE A 80 0.40 -2.51 9.09
CA PHE A 80 0.79 -3.50 10.09
C PHE A 80 0.49 -3.01 11.52
N ALA A 81 0.84 -1.75 11.83
CA ALA A 81 0.55 -1.13 13.13
C ALA A 81 -0.95 -1.15 13.46
N THR A 82 -1.82 -0.86 12.49
CA THR A 82 -3.28 -0.92 12.65
C THR A 82 -3.72 -2.31 13.15
N SER A 83 -3.18 -3.38 12.56
CA SER A 83 -3.52 -4.77 12.93
C SER A 83 -3.07 -5.15 14.35
N VAL A 84 -2.04 -4.48 14.89
CA VAL A 84 -1.55 -4.69 16.25
C VAL A 84 -2.32 -3.82 17.24
N VAL A 85 -2.48 -2.53 16.93
CA VAL A 85 -3.17 -1.54 17.77
C VAL A 85 -4.64 -1.90 17.95
N ALA A 86 -5.33 -2.32 16.89
CA ALA A 86 -6.74 -2.71 16.95
C ALA A 86 -7.02 -3.88 17.92
N ARG A 87 -6.00 -4.67 18.28
CA ARG A 87 -6.10 -5.78 19.24
C ARG A 87 -5.78 -5.39 20.68
N ARG A 88 -5.02 -4.32 20.90
CA ARG A 88 -4.47 -3.98 22.23
C ARG A 88 -5.03 -2.68 22.82
N TRP A 89 -5.44 -1.74 21.99
CA TRP A 89 -5.77 -0.37 22.42
C TRP A 89 -7.20 0.03 22.05
N SER A 90 -7.58 1.27 22.39
CA SER A 90 -8.92 1.80 22.18
C SER A 90 -9.32 1.78 20.69
N ARG A 91 -10.64 1.67 20.45
CA ARG A 91 -11.23 1.77 19.10
C ARG A 91 -10.85 3.08 18.40
N GLN A 92 -10.75 4.18 19.14
CA GLN A 92 -10.41 5.49 18.59
C GLN A 92 -8.98 5.50 18.06
N THR A 93 -8.02 4.98 18.83
CA THR A 93 -6.62 4.90 18.40
C THR A 93 -6.46 4.00 17.18
N GLY A 94 -7.13 2.84 17.16
CA GLY A 94 -7.15 1.96 15.99
C GLY A 94 -7.71 2.64 14.74
N GLY A 95 -8.79 3.43 14.88
CA GLY A 95 -9.37 4.21 13.79
C GLY A 95 -8.43 5.29 13.24
N THR A 96 -7.70 6.00 14.10
CA THR A 96 -6.72 7.02 13.66
C THR A 96 -5.57 6.41 12.87
N VAL A 97 -5.00 5.29 13.33
CA VAL A 97 -3.91 4.60 12.61
C VAL A 97 -4.41 4.05 11.27
N LEU A 98 -5.63 3.50 11.23
CA LEU A 98 -6.27 3.06 9.99
C LEU A 98 -6.44 4.22 9.00
N ALA A 99 -6.93 5.38 9.46
CA ALA A 99 -7.08 6.55 8.61
C ALA A 99 -5.74 7.03 8.04
N ALA A 100 -4.69 7.06 8.86
CA ALA A 100 -3.34 7.38 8.41
C ALA A 100 -2.84 6.39 7.35
N HIS A 101 -3.04 5.08 7.57
CA HIS A 101 -2.71 4.04 6.60
C HIS A 101 -3.45 4.25 5.26
N THR A 102 -4.75 4.54 5.30
CA THR A 102 -5.54 4.78 4.09
C THR A 102 -5.01 5.99 3.32
N VAL A 103 -4.75 7.12 4.00
CA VAL A 103 -4.20 8.33 3.35
C VAL A 103 -2.83 8.05 2.74
N LEU A 104 -1.91 7.44 3.49
CA LEU A 104 -0.57 7.11 3.01
C LEU A 104 -0.63 6.14 1.83
N GLY A 105 -1.46 5.10 1.92
CA GLY A 105 -1.64 4.12 0.84
C GLY A 105 -2.17 4.78 -0.44
N SER A 106 -3.20 5.62 -0.33
CA SER A 106 -3.76 6.36 -1.47
C SER A 106 -2.76 7.32 -2.11
N VAL A 107 -2.08 8.14 -1.31
CA VAL A 107 -1.07 9.08 -1.81
C VAL A 107 0.10 8.33 -2.45
N GLY A 108 0.65 7.32 -1.78
CA GLY A 108 1.77 6.53 -2.30
C GLY A 108 1.43 5.83 -3.61
N PHE A 109 0.20 5.30 -3.74
CA PHE A 109 -0.26 4.68 -4.98
C PHE A 109 -0.42 5.68 -6.13
N VAL A 110 -1.01 6.86 -5.88
CA VAL A 110 -1.13 7.91 -6.91
C VAL A 110 0.25 8.40 -7.35
N MET A 111 1.19 8.60 -6.42
CA MET A 111 2.58 8.96 -6.75
C MET A 111 3.26 7.86 -7.56
N PHE A 112 3.03 6.59 -7.22
CA PHE A 112 3.52 5.45 -8.00
C PHE A 112 2.96 5.47 -9.42
N LEU A 113 1.66 5.69 -9.61
CA LEU A 113 1.06 5.78 -10.96
C LEU A 113 1.64 6.94 -11.76
N ALA A 114 1.79 8.12 -11.14
CA ALA A 114 2.41 9.27 -11.78
C ALA A 114 3.84 8.98 -12.24
N TRP A 115 4.63 8.27 -11.41
CA TRP A 115 5.96 7.81 -11.79
C TRP A 115 5.89 6.76 -12.90
N ALA A 116 5.07 5.73 -12.76
CA ALA A 116 4.96 4.61 -13.70
C ALA A 116 4.50 5.05 -15.11
N PHE A 117 3.67 6.09 -15.21
CA PHE A 117 3.26 6.69 -16.49
C PHE A 117 4.29 7.69 -17.06
N SER A 118 5.33 8.02 -16.29
CA SER A 118 6.46 8.85 -16.74
C SER A 118 7.68 8.02 -17.18
N LEU A 119 7.62 6.69 -17.01
CA LEU A 119 8.63 5.74 -17.48
C LEU A 119 8.46 5.45 -18.97
#